data_AF-U2Q327-F1
#
_entry.id   AF-U2Q327-F1
#
_cell.length_a   1.000
_cell.length_b   1.000
_cell.length_c   1.000
_cell.angle_alpha   90.00
_cell.angle_beta   90.00
_cell.angle_gamma   90.00
#
_symmetry.space_group_name_H-M   'P 1'
#
loop_
_entity.id
_entity.type
_entity.pdbx_description
1 polymer ?
#
loop_
_entity_poly.entity_id
_entity_poly.type
_entity_poly.pdbx_seq_one_letter_code
_entity_poly.pdbx_strand_id
1 'polypeptide(L)' 'MKDGIRRKHSEIKSFTQIRREENISISTVMRIFHDIEVQKRKLDYENVYLDEFKGNKNINW' A
#
# COMPACT_ATOMS: atom_id res chain seq x y z
N MET A 1 17.47 12.45 5.45
CA MET A 1 16.26 11.60 5.62
C MET A 1 14.97 12.31 5.18
N LYS A 2 14.65 13.49 5.72
CA LYS A 2 13.45 14.28 5.33
C LYS A 2 13.35 14.61 3.83
N ASP A 3 14.46 14.91 3.16
CA ASP A 3 14.46 15.24 1.72
C ASP A 3 14.11 14.06 0.81
N GLY A 4 14.44 12.84 1.22
CA GLY A 4 14.10 11.63 0.48
C GLY A 4 12.59 11.34 0.54
N ILE A 5 11.98 11.57 1.70
CA ILE A 5 10.54 11.39 1.90
C ILE A 5 9.76 12.40 1.05
N ARG A 6 10.20 13.67 1.03
CA ARG A 6 9.56 14.71 0.21
C ARG A 6 9.62 14.42 -1.29
N ARG A 7 10.77 13.98 -1.80
CA ARG A 7 10.92 13.59 -3.21
C ARG A 7 10.01 12.42 -3.59
N LYS A 8 10.02 11.36 -2.78
CA LYS A 8 9.14 10.21 -3.01
C LYS A 8 7.67 10.61 -2.98
N HIS A 9 7.27 11.52 -2.08
CA HIS A 9 5.90 12.01 -2.04
C HIS A 9 5.52 12.80 -3.29
N SER A 10 6.44 13.62 -3.83
CA SER A 10 6.19 14.35 -5.09
C SER A 10 6.09 13.46 -6.33
N GLU A 11 6.63 12.23 -6.27
CA GLU A 11 6.56 11.25 -7.36
C GLU A 11 5.23 10.48 -7.37
N ILE A 12 4.44 10.55 -6.28
CA ILE A 12 3.13 9.90 -6.19
C ILE A 12 2.10 10.71 -6.99
N LYS A 13 1.57 10.10 -8.06
CA LYS A 13 0.47 10.68 -8.84
C LYS A 13 -0.88 10.22 -8.29
N SER A 14 -1.85 11.14 -8.28
CA SER A 14 -3.24 10.79 -7.99
C SER A 14 -3.89 10.04 -9.17
N PHE A 15 -4.92 9.24 -8.91
CA PHE A 15 -5.67 8.54 -9.97
C PHE A 15 -6.30 9.50 -10.98
N THR A 16 -6.77 10.66 -10.52
CA THR A 16 -7.30 11.72 -11.40
C THR A 16 -6.23 12.30 -12.31
N GLN A 17 -4.99 12.42 -11.81
CA GLN A 17 -3.87 12.88 -12.61
C GLN A 17 -3.51 11.85 -13.69
N ILE A 18 -3.39 10.57 -13.31
CA ILE A 18 -3.13 9.47 -14.26
C ILE A 18 -4.22 9.41 -15.33
N ARG A 19 -5.49 9.50 -14.93
CA ARG A 19 -6.63 9.54 -15.86
C ARG A 19 -6.46 10.61 -16.94
N ARG A 20 -6.05 11.82 -16.54
CA ARG A 20 -5.89 12.97 -17.45
C ARG A 20 -4.68 12.80 -18.37
N GLU A 21 -3.55 12.39 -17.81
CA GLU A 21 -2.29 12.22 -18.56
C GLU A 21 -2.42 11.10 -19.60
N GLU A 22 -3.04 9.99 -19.25
CA GLU A 22 -3.21 8.81 -20.12
C GLU A 22 -4.47 8.89 -20.99
N ASN A 23 -5.29 9.94 -20.84
CA ASN A 23 -6.57 10.12 -21.54
C ASN A 23 -7.51 8.90 -21.45
N ILE A 24 -7.56 8.27 -20.27
CA ILE A 24 -8.45 7.13 -20.00
C ILE A 24 -9.58 7.53 -19.06
N SER A 25 -10.55 6.63 -18.88
CA SER A 25 -11.58 6.83 -17.87
C SER A 25 -11.06 6.55 -16.46
N ILE A 26 -11.67 7.15 -15.43
CA ILE A 26 -11.31 6.84 -14.04
C ILE A 26 -11.58 5.37 -13.70
N SER A 27 -12.62 4.77 -14.31
CA SER A 27 -12.93 3.36 -14.12
C SER A 27 -11.87 2.43 -14.73
N THR A 28 -11.23 2.83 -15.83
CA THR A 28 -10.08 2.11 -16.40
C THR A 28 -8.90 2.10 -15.43
N VAL A 29 -8.58 3.25 -14.80
CA VAL A 29 -7.52 3.34 -13.77
C VAL A 29 -7.83 2.40 -12.60
N MET A 30 -9.06 2.43 -12.09
CA MET A 30 -9.49 1.57 -10.98
C MET A 30 -9.43 0.08 -11.34
N ARG A 31 -9.82 -0.29 -12.57
CA ARG A 31 -9.73 -1.68 -13.04
C ARG A 31 -8.29 -2.17 -13.09
N ILE A 32 -7.39 -1.37 -13.67
CA ILE A 32 -5.96 -1.69 -13.71
C ILE A 32 -5.39 -1.85 -12.29
N PHE A 33 -5.73 -0.94 -11.37
CA PHE A 33 -5.31 -1.05 -9.96
C PHE A 33 -5.84 -2.33 -9.30
N HIS A 34 -7.09 -2.69 -9.57
CA HIS A 34 -7.71 -3.91 -9.07
C HIS A 34 -7.08 -5.18 -9.67
N ASP A 35 -6.59 -5.10 -10.91
CA ASP A 35 -5.92 -6.21 -11.59
C ASP A 35 -4.44 -6.35 -11.16
N ILE A 36 -3.82 -5.27 -10.66
CA ILE A 36 -2.42 -5.25 -10.18
C ILE A 36 -2.26 -5.92 -8.80
N GLU A 37 -3.30 -5.98 -7.97
CA GLU A 37 -3.30 -6.67 -6.66
C GLU A 37 -4.55 -7.56 -6.54
N VAL A 38 -4.49 -8.89 -6.41
CA VAL A 38 -3.58 -9.68 -5.56
C VAL A 38 -3.41 -11.08 -6.18
N GLN A 39 -2.18 -11.48 -6.56
CA GLN A 39 -1.82 -12.89 -6.47
C GLN A 39 -2.02 -13.26 -5.00
N LYS A 40 -3.12 -13.93 -4.66
CA LYS A 40 -3.43 -14.39 -3.31
C LYS A 40 -2.35 -15.40 -2.90
N ARG A 41 -1.18 -14.92 -2.46
CA ARG A 41 -0.44 -15.65 -1.44
C ARG A 41 -1.44 -15.74 -0.30
N LYS A 42 -1.85 -16.96 0.06
CA LYS A 42 -2.55 -17.21 1.32
C LYS A 42 -1.68 -16.57 2.39
N LEU A 43 -2.02 -15.35 2.80
CA LEU A 43 -1.51 -14.78 4.03
C LEU A 43 -2.05 -15.72 5.09
N ASP A 44 -1.15 -16.45 5.73
CA ASP A 44 -1.48 -17.31 6.83
C ASP A 44 -1.78 -16.40 8.03
N TYR A 45 -3.03 -15.96 8.12
CA TYR A 45 -3.49 -14.98 9.10
C TYR A 45 -3.29 -15.47 10.55
N GLU A 46 -3.08 -16.78 10.77
CA GLU A 46 -2.67 -17.30 12.08
C GLU A 46 -1.29 -16.80 12.50
N ASN A 47 -0.34 -16.71 11.55
CA ASN A 47 1.04 -16.33 11.85
C ASN A 47 1.23 -14.81 11.98
N VAL A 48 0.44 -14.01 11.25
CA VAL A 48 0.50 -12.54 11.34
C VAL A 48 -0.07 -12.05 12.67
N TYR A 49 -1.18 -12.66 13.15
CA TYR A 49 -1.76 -12.32 14.45
C TYR A 49 -0.82 -12.65 15.61
N LEU A 50 -0.05 -13.74 15.54
CA LEU A 50 0.83 -14.14 16.64
C LEU A 50 2.03 -13.21 16.82
N ASP A 51 2.52 -12.56 15.77
CA ASP A 51 3.67 -11.66 15.85
C ASP A 51 3.29 -10.28 16.41
N GLU A 52 2.10 -9.76 16.08
CA GLU A 52 1.62 -8.47 16.59
C GLU A 52 1.34 -8.50 18.11
N PHE A 53 1.00 -9.67 18.68
CA PHE A 53 0.77 -9.83 20.12
C PHE A 53 2.01 -10.26 20.91
N LYS A 54 3.13 -10.58 20.25
CA LYS A 54 4.42 -10.87 20.93
C LYS A 54 5.28 -9.63 21.17
N GLY A 55 4.72 -8.44 20.98
CA GLY A 55 5.30 -7.19 21.44
C GLY A 55 5.48 -7.16 22.96
N ASN A 56 6.74 -7.26 23.41
CA ASN A 56 7.26 -6.81 24.70
C ASN A 56 6.55 -7.29 25.99
N LYS A 57 6.86 -8.51 26.44
CA LYS A 57 6.78 -8.91 27.87
C LYS A 57 7.95 -8.37 28.72
N ASN A 58 8.37 -7.12 28.52
CA ASN A 58 9.36 -6.44 29.38
C ASN A 58 8.81 -5.10 29.89
N ILE A 59 7.62 -5.13 30.48
CA ILE A 59 7.14 -4.06 31.36
C ILE A 59 6.99 -4.70 32.74
N ASN A 60 7.95 -4.41 33.62
CA ASN A 60 7.88 -4.73 35.05
C ASN A 60 6.71 -3.97 35.67
N TRP A 61 5.91 -4.66 36.48
CA TRP A 61 5.00 -4.06 37.46
C TRP A 61 5.79 -3.59 38.68
#